data_AF-K4EWP9-F1
#
_entry.id   AF-K4EWP9-F1
#
_cell.length_a   1.000
_cell.length_b   1.000
_cell.length_c   1.000
_cell.angle_alpha   90.00
_cell.angle_beta   90.00
_cell.angle_gamma   90.00
#
_symmetry.space_group_name_H-M   'P 1'
#
loop_
_entity.id
_entity.type
_entity.pdbx_description
1 polymer ?
#
loop_
_entity_poly.entity_id
_entity_poly.type
_entity_poly.pdbx_seq_one_letter_code
_entity_poly.pdbx_strand_id
1 'polypeptide(L)'
;MGGVGKTTIAKILFDRISHQFEFTDFLSNVRKNEETSGLVHLQKELISRILGGKETDIRDVDEGATVIKRLLHHKKVLLILDDVSHLRQLEYLAGKQDWFGFGSIIIITSRDDHLLVKHEVTRRFKVEGLNNEESLLLFSQGVP
;
A
#
# COMPACT_ATOMS: atom_id res chain seq x y z
N MET A 1 10.80 0.45 -13.00
CA MET A 1 11.64 1.68 -12.94
C MET A 1 11.45 2.40 -11.62
N GLY A 2 12.54 2.78 -10.94
CA GLY A 2 12.50 3.62 -9.73
C GLY A 2 12.41 5.11 -10.08
N GLY A 3 11.97 5.96 -9.16
CA GLY A 3 12.02 7.43 -9.30
C GLY A 3 10.96 8.10 -10.19
N VAL A 4 10.13 7.34 -10.92
CA VAL A 4 9.13 7.87 -11.87
C VAL A 4 7.86 8.48 -11.24
N GLY A 5 7.80 8.67 -9.91
CA GLY A 5 6.66 9.35 -9.27
C GLY A 5 5.46 8.47 -8.87
N LYS A 6 5.56 7.13 -8.88
CA LYS A 6 4.49 6.21 -8.43
C LYS A 6 3.94 6.55 -7.04
N THR A 7 4.83 6.71 -6.06
CA THR A 7 4.48 7.06 -4.67
C THR A 7 3.76 8.40 -4.60
N THR A 8 4.21 9.39 -5.38
CA THR A 8 3.60 10.72 -5.46
C THR A 8 2.17 10.64 -5.99
N ILE A 9 1.94 9.90 -7.08
CA ILE A 9 0.59 9.70 -7.65
C ILE A 9 -0.32 9.00 -6.64
N ALA A 10 0.17 7.94 -5.99
CA ALA A 10 -0.58 7.21 -4.97
C ALA A 10 -0.99 8.12 -3.80
N LYS A 11 -0.09 8.98 -3.34
CA LYS A 11 -0.37 9.94 -2.26
C LYS A 11 -1.42 10.99 -2.68
N ILE A 12 -1.30 11.56 -3.87
CA ILE A 12 -2.29 12.52 -4.39
C ILE A 12 -3.69 11.87 -4.48
N LEU A 13 -3.77 10.62 -4.95
CA LEU A 13 -5.03 9.88 -4.97
C LEU A 13 -5.57 9.66 -3.56
N PHE A 14 -4.73 9.25 -2.62
CA PHE A 14 -5.10 9.05 -1.21
C PHE A 14 -5.74 10.31 -0.63
N ASP A 15 -5.05 11.44 -0.73
CA ASP A 15 -5.49 12.72 -0.17
C ASP A 15 -6.84 13.16 -0.79
N ARG A 16 -7.05 12.84 -2.08
CA ARG A 16 -8.27 13.21 -2.80
C ARG A 16 -9.49 12.37 -2.43
N ILE A 17 -9.33 11.08 -2.14
CA ILE A 17 -10.49 10.15 -2.05
C ILE A 17 -10.65 9.50 -0.68
N SER A 18 -9.71 9.65 0.25
CA SER A 18 -9.72 9.00 1.57
C SER A 18 -11.02 9.23 2.35
N HIS A 19 -11.57 10.44 2.28
CA HIS A 19 -12.83 10.82 2.94
C HIS A 19 -14.06 9.97 2.56
N GLN A 20 -13.96 9.14 1.52
CA GLN A 20 -15.07 8.30 1.02
C GLN A 20 -15.08 6.88 1.62
N PHE A 21 -14.15 6.57 2.52
CA PHE A 21 -13.89 5.23 3.06
C PHE A 21 -14.01 5.21 4.58
N GLU A 22 -14.37 4.05 5.13
CA GLU A 22 -14.51 3.84 6.58
C GLU A 22 -13.17 3.67 7.27
N PHE A 23 -12.18 3.11 6.57
CA PHE A 23 -10.82 3.00 7.03
C PHE A 23 -9.86 3.33 5.89
N THR A 24 -8.83 4.11 6.20
CA THR A 24 -7.80 4.49 5.24
C THR A 24 -6.42 4.41 5.86
N ASP A 25 -5.45 3.88 5.13
CA ASP A 25 -4.05 3.92 5.56
C ASP A 25 -3.08 3.93 4.39
N PHE A 26 -1.90 4.48 4.64
CA PHE A 26 -0.77 4.52 3.72
C PHE A 26 0.43 3.85 4.38
N LEU A 27 0.72 2.62 3.97
CA LEU A 27 1.95 1.92 4.37
C LEU A 27 3.04 2.29 3.39
N SER A 28 3.85 3.28 3.78
CA SER A 28 4.99 3.74 2.98
C SER A 28 6.13 2.75 3.03
N ASN A 29 6.90 2.65 1.92
CA ASN A 29 8.18 1.92 1.86
C ASN A 29 8.13 0.49 2.45
N VAL A 30 7.12 -0.31 2.09
CA VAL A 30 6.88 -1.66 2.62
C VAL A 30 8.14 -2.52 2.58
N ARG A 31 8.86 -2.54 1.45
CA ARG A 31 10.14 -3.25 1.33
C ARG A 31 11.14 -2.87 2.42
N LYS A 32 11.44 -1.58 2.55
CA LYS A 32 12.47 -1.10 3.47
C LYS A 32 12.07 -1.33 4.92
N ASN A 33 10.79 -1.14 5.23
CA ASN A 33 10.28 -1.34 6.59
C ASN A 33 10.29 -2.82 6.97
N GLU A 34 9.91 -3.74 6.07
CA GLU A 34 10.07 -5.17 6.32
C GLU A 34 11.54 -5.55 6.54
N GLU A 35 12.46 -5.05 5.72
CA GLU A 35 13.91 -5.28 5.89
C GLU A 35 14.43 -4.77 7.25
N THR A 36 13.85 -3.69 7.77
CA THR A 36 14.31 -3.03 9.00
C THR A 36 13.73 -3.65 10.26
N SER A 37 12.42 -3.90 10.29
CA SER A 37 11.69 -4.29 11.50
C SER A 37 10.85 -5.57 11.35
N GLY A 38 10.81 -6.15 10.15
CA GLY A 38 10.10 -7.38 9.85
C GLY A 38 8.60 -7.19 9.57
N LEU A 39 8.02 -8.19 8.91
CA LEU A 39 6.63 -8.14 8.46
C LEU A 39 5.61 -8.13 9.61
N VAL A 40 5.93 -8.82 10.72
CA VAL A 40 5.10 -8.82 11.94
C VAL A 40 4.97 -7.40 12.51
N HIS A 41 6.04 -6.61 12.46
CA HIS A 41 6.00 -5.23 12.93
C HIS A 41 5.06 -4.38 12.08
N LEU A 42 5.16 -4.47 10.74
CA LEU A 42 4.24 -3.80 9.83
C LEU A 42 2.77 -4.17 10.09
N GLN A 43 2.49 -5.45 10.37
CA GLN A 43 1.15 -5.89 10.72
C GLN A 43 0.68 -5.31 12.07
N LYS A 44 1.55 -5.27 13.09
CA LYS A 44 1.24 -4.64 14.38
C LYS A 44 0.93 -3.15 14.21
N GLU A 45 1.69 -2.42 13.40
CA GLU A 45 1.44 -1.01 13.10
C GLU A 45 0.08 -0.81 12.42
N LEU A 46 -0.20 -1.57 11.37
CA LEU A 46 -1.48 -1.50 10.66
C LEU A 46 -2.66 -1.85 11.59
N ILE A 47 -2.56 -2.93 12.36
CA ILE A 47 -3.60 -3.32 13.31
C ILE A 47 -3.82 -2.23 14.36
N SER A 48 -2.75 -1.65 14.90
CA SER A 48 -2.85 -0.54 15.86
C SER A 48 -3.61 0.64 15.27
N ARG A 49 -3.30 1.04 14.03
CA ARG A 49 -4.02 2.12 13.33
C ARG A 49 -5.49 1.79 13.10
N ILE A 50 -5.82 0.55 12.72
CA ILE A 50 -7.22 0.08 12.59
C ILE A 50 -7.96 0.17 13.93
N LEU A 51 -7.29 -0.12 15.04
CA LEU A 51 -7.86 -0.11 16.39
C LEU A 51 -7.79 1.25 17.09
N GLY A 52 -7.35 2.30 16.41
CA GLY A 52 -7.25 3.65 16.98
C GLY A 52 -6.09 3.81 17.98
N GLY A 53 -4.95 3.18 17.72
CA GLY A 53 -3.73 3.27 18.53
C GLY A 53 -3.59 2.21 19.61
N LYS A 54 -4.47 1.20 19.65
CA LYS A 54 -4.39 0.12 20.63
C LYS A 54 -3.33 -0.89 20.18
N GLU A 55 -2.41 -1.20 21.09
CA GLU A 55 -1.46 -2.27 20.86
C GLU A 55 -2.17 -3.62 20.71
N THR A 56 -1.59 -4.48 19.86
CA THR A 56 -2.02 -5.85 19.69
C THR A 56 -0.80 -6.74 19.80
N ASP A 57 -0.98 -7.91 20.41
CA ASP A 57 0.05 -8.92 20.40
C ASP A 57 -0.34 -10.03 19.41
N ILE A 58 0.38 -10.05 18.29
CA ILE A 58 0.40 -11.14 17.33
C ILE A 58 1.76 -11.81 17.41
N ARG A 59 1.77 -13.14 17.33
CA ARG A 59 2.96 -13.98 17.51
C ARG A 59 3.72 -14.18 16.22
N ASP A 60 3.02 -14.22 15.09
CA ASP A 60 3.58 -14.48 13.78
C ASP A 60 2.78 -13.78 12.67
N VAL A 61 3.23 -13.97 11.43
CA VAL A 61 2.64 -13.32 10.26
C VAL A 61 1.24 -13.84 9.93
N ASP A 62 0.97 -15.12 10.19
CA ASP A 62 -0.31 -15.77 9.89
C ASP A 62 -1.40 -15.29 10.85
N GLU A 63 -1.07 -15.14 12.13
CA GLU A 63 -1.93 -14.50 13.13
C GLU A 63 -2.20 -13.03 12.78
N GLY A 64 -1.17 -12.29 12.38
CA GLY A 64 -1.31 -10.90 11.91
C GLY A 64 -2.27 -10.76 10.73
N ALA A 65 -2.11 -11.60 9.71
CA ALA A 65 -2.97 -11.61 8.53
C ALA A 65 -4.42 -11.94 8.90
N THR A 66 -4.62 -12.92 9.78
CA THR A 66 -5.94 -13.31 10.27
C THR A 66 -6.62 -12.16 11.01
N VAL A 67 -5.88 -11.44 11.86
CA VAL A 67 -6.41 -10.29 12.60
C VAL A 67 -6.75 -9.13 11.65
N ILE A 68 -5.86 -8.79 10.70
CA ILE A 68 -6.11 -7.74 9.70
C ILE A 68 -7.37 -8.07 8.90
N LYS A 69 -7.46 -9.30 8.36
CA LYS A 69 -8.65 -9.79 7.65
C LYS A 69 -9.91 -9.58 8.48
N ARG A 70 -9.92 -10.07 9.73
CA ARG A 70 -11.10 -9.96 10.61
C ARG A 70 -11.51 -8.52 10.86
N LEU A 71 -10.55 -7.61 11.05
CA LEU A 71 -10.82 -6.20 11.37
C LEU A 71 -11.30 -5.39 10.17
N LEU A 72 -10.80 -5.71 8.97
CA LEU A 72 -11.15 -5.03 7.73
C LEU A 72 -12.33 -5.69 6.99
N HIS A 73 -12.70 -6.90 7.39
CA HIS A 73 -13.84 -7.61 6.83
C HIS A 73 -15.11 -6.75 6.88
N HIS A 74 -15.80 -6.66 5.76
CA HIS A 74 -16.99 -5.81 5.54
C HIS A 74 -16.80 -4.29 5.63
N LYS A 75 -15.60 -3.77 5.92
CA LYS A 75 -15.34 -2.32 5.88
C LYS A 75 -14.99 -1.87 4.47
N LYS A 76 -15.49 -0.71 4.06
CA LYS A 76 -15.05 -0.02 2.85
C LYS A 76 -13.67 0.62 3.11
N VAL A 77 -12.61 0.00 2.59
CA VAL A 77 -11.21 0.33 2.88
C VAL A 77 -10.52 1.03 1.70
N LEU A 78 -9.72 2.06 1.98
CA LEU A 78 -8.69 2.57 1.07
C LEU A 78 -7.30 2.29 1.67
N LEU A 79 -6.58 1.32 1.10
CA LEU A 79 -5.25 0.95 1.60
C LEU A 79 -4.22 1.15 0.51
N ILE A 80 -3.13 1.86 0.83
CA ILE A 80 -1.98 1.99 -0.06
C ILE A 80 -0.81 1.18 0.50
N LEU A 81 -0.30 0.26 -0.32
CA LEU A 81 0.94 -0.48 -0.07
C LEU A 81 2.02 0.02 -1.03
N ASP A 82 2.95 0.82 -0.52
CA ASP A 82 3.96 1.51 -1.33
C ASP A 82 5.32 0.76 -1.33
N ASP A 83 5.98 0.70 -2.49
CA ASP A 83 7.27 0.02 -2.72
C ASP A 83 7.25 -1.47 -2.34
N VAL A 84 6.19 -2.18 -2.74
CA VAL A 84 6.07 -3.63 -2.59
C VAL A 84 7.04 -4.35 -3.54
N SER A 85 7.76 -5.34 -3.02
CA SER A 85 8.84 -6.06 -3.72
C SER A 85 8.75 -7.58 -3.62
N HIS A 86 7.95 -8.13 -2.70
CA HIS A 86 7.76 -9.58 -2.55
C HIS A 86 6.28 -9.94 -2.47
N LEU A 87 5.89 -11.07 -3.10
CA LEU A 87 4.50 -11.53 -3.09
C LEU A 87 3.98 -11.75 -1.66
N ARG A 88 4.85 -12.27 -0.77
CA ARG A 88 4.58 -12.45 0.65
C ARG A 88 4.07 -11.17 1.33
N GLN A 89 4.58 -10.00 0.97
CA GLN A 89 4.11 -8.74 1.55
C GLN A 89 2.63 -8.52 1.26
N LEU A 90 2.18 -8.84 0.04
CA LEU A 90 0.76 -8.72 -0.32
C LEU A 90 -0.08 -9.78 0.38
N GLU A 91 0.35 -11.04 0.36
CA GLU A 91 -0.39 -12.16 0.97
C GLU A 91 -0.70 -11.91 2.45
N TYR A 92 0.20 -11.23 3.17
CA TYR A 92 0.11 -11.01 4.60
C TYR A 92 -0.35 -9.61 5.04
N LEU A 93 -0.32 -8.59 4.15
CA LEU A 93 -0.80 -7.23 4.45
C LEU A 93 -2.16 -6.92 3.80
N ALA A 94 -2.41 -7.46 2.61
CA ALA A 94 -3.64 -7.26 1.86
C ALA A 94 -3.88 -8.47 0.94
N GLY A 95 -4.45 -9.54 1.51
CA GLY A 95 -4.69 -10.80 0.83
C GLY A 95 -5.66 -10.71 -0.36
N LYS A 96 -6.73 -11.49 -0.36
CA LYS A 96 -7.70 -11.50 -1.47
C LYS A 96 -8.88 -10.57 -1.16
N GLN A 97 -9.78 -10.43 -2.12
CA GLN A 97 -10.90 -9.49 -2.06
C GLN A 97 -11.83 -9.73 -0.86
N ASP A 98 -11.88 -10.97 -0.36
CA ASP A 98 -12.66 -11.38 0.82
C ASP A 98 -12.14 -10.80 2.15
N TRP A 99 -11.00 -10.10 2.14
CA TRP A 99 -10.53 -9.35 3.30
C TRP A 99 -11.27 -8.03 3.53
N PHE A 100 -11.96 -7.52 2.51
CA PHE A 100 -12.46 -6.15 2.49
C PHE A 100 -13.96 -6.09 2.17
N GLY A 101 -14.61 -5.02 2.60
CA GLY A 101 -16.00 -4.73 2.25
C GLY A 101 -16.16 -4.24 0.81
N PHE A 102 -17.41 -4.23 0.35
CA PHE A 102 -17.76 -3.74 -0.98
C PHE A 102 -17.34 -2.27 -1.17
N GLY A 103 -16.82 -1.95 -2.35
CA GLY A 103 -16.35 -0.61 -2.70
C GLY A 103 -14.97 -0.24 -2.15
N SER A 104 -14.24 -1.20 -1.57
CA SER A 104 -12.86 -1.01 -1.14
C SER A 104 -11.91 -0.84 -2.33
N ILE A 105 -10.84 -0.08 -2.13
CA ILE A 105 -9.78 0.14 -3.11
C ILE A 105 -8.43 -0.13 -2.43
N ILE A 106 -7.68 -1.09 -2.97
CA ILE A 106 -6.30 -1.37 -2.56
C ILE A 106 -5.38 -0.92 -3.68
N ILE A 107 -4.49 0.02 -3.39
CA ILE A 107 -3.51 0.57 -4.33
C ILE A 107 -2.15 0.01 -3.97
N ILE A 108 -1.49 -0.62 -4.94
CA ILE A 108 -0.15 -1.20 -4.76
C ILE A 108 0.80 -0.43 -5.67
N THR A 109 1.88 0.12 -5.12
CA THR A 109 3.00 0.60 -5.93
C THR A 109 4.11 -0.45 -5.91
N SER A 110 4.60 -0.83 -7.09
CA SER A 110 5.72 -1.76 -7.22
C SER A 110 6.59 -1.39 -8.42
N ARG A 111 7.82 -1.89 -8.41
CA ARG A 111 8.73 -1.86 -9.56
C ARG A 111 8.65 -3.15 -10.38
N ASP A 112 8.02 -4.18 -9.85
CA ASP A 112 7.90 -5.51 -10.45
C ASP A 112 6.43 -5.80 -10.82
N ASP A 113 6.13 -5.81 -12.11
CA ASP A 113 4.79 -6.13 -12.61
C ASP A 113 4.42 -7.61 -12.42
N HIS A 114 5.42 -8.51 -12.41
CA HIS A 114 5.16 -9.95 -12.27
C HIS A 114 4.55 -10.29 -10.91
N LEU A 115 4.94 -9.55 -9.87
CA LEU A 115 4.34 -9.65 -8.54
C LEU A 115 2.84 -9.33 -8.57
N LEU A 116 2.45 -8.28 -9.29
CA LEU A 116 1.05 -7.88 -9.43
C LEU A 116 0.23 -8.92 -10.20
N VAL A 117 0.83 -9.53 -11.22
CA VAL A 117 0.22 -10.65 -11.96
C VAL A 117 -0.01 -11.85 -11.05
N LYS A 118 1.01 -12.26 -10.29
CA LYS A 118 0.90 -13.40 -9.35
C LYS A 118 -0.15 -13.17 -8.26
N HIS A 119 -0.32 -11.93 -7.80
CA HIS A 119 -1.35 -11.57 -6.82
C HIS A 119 -2.75 -11.39 -7.44
N GLU A 120 -2.87 -11.50 -8.77
CA GLU A 120 -4.12 -11.35 -9.52
C GLU A 120 -4.72 -9.94 -9.44
N VAL A 121 -3.86 -8.92 -9.46
CA VAL A 121 -4.29 -7.52 -9.49
C VAL A 121 -5.07 -7.24 -10.77
N THR A 122 -6.33 -6.84 -10.62
CA THR A 122 -7.29 -6.68 -11.71
C THR A 122 -7.00 -5.50 -12.64
N ARG A 123 -6.43 -4.42 -12.10
CA ARG A 123 -6.11 -3.19 -12.84
C ARG A 123 -4.67 -2.79 -12.58
N ARG A 124 -3.89 -2.69 -13.65
CA ARG A 124 -2.47 -2.30 -13.61
C ARG A 124 -2.27 -1.06 -14.47
N PHE A 125 -1.47 -0.14 -13.97
CA PHE A 125 -1.13 1.10 -14.65
C PHE A 125 0.38 1.29 -14.62
N LYS A 126 0.99 1.42 -15.80
CA LYS A 126 2.42 1.71 -15.93
C LYS A 126 2.60 3.23 -15.93
N VAL A 127 3.23 3.75 -14.89
CA VAL A 127 3.61 5.17 -14.85
C VAL A 127 4.75 5.39 -15.83
N GLU A 128 4.50 6.29 -16.79
CA GLU A 128 5.50 6.71 -17.79
C GLU A 128 6.37 7.84 -17.23
N GLY A 129 7.58 7.96 -17.79
CA GLY A 129 8.45 9.09 -17.48
C GLY A 129 7.88 10.38 -18.05
N LEU A 130 8.27 11.49 -17.44
CA LEU A 130 8.00 12.82 -17.98
C LEU A 130 8.65 12.96 -19.36
N ASN A 131 8.00 13.67 -20.26
CA ASN A 131 8.63 14.06 -21.52
C ASN A 131 9.71 15.14 -21.27
N ASN A 132 10.45 15.54 -22.31
CA ASN A 132 11.56 16.49 -22.16
C ASN A 132 11.11 17.85 -21.62
N GLU A 133 9.95 18.36 -22.05
CA GLU A 133 9.43 19.65 -21.61
C GLU A 133 8.98 19.58 -20.15
N GLU A 134 8.23 18.55 -19.78
CA GLU A 134 7.79 18.28 -18.41
C GLU A 134 8.98 18.07 -17.47
N SER A 135 10.00 17.34 -17.92
CA SER A 135 11.24 17.09 -17.17
C SER A 135 12.02 18.38 -16.95
N LEU A 136 12.14 19.23 -17.99
CA LEU A 136 12.79 20.53 -17.90
C LEU A 136 12.02 21.46 -16.96
N LEU A 137 10.69 21.49 -17.04
CA LEU A 137 9.85 22.27 -16.15
C LEU A 137 10.03 21.84 -14.70
N LEU A 138 9.98 20.52 -14.42
CA LEU A 138 10.20 20.00 -13.06
C LEU A 138 11.61 20.35 -12.56
N PHE A 139 12.63 20.24 -13.41
CA PHE A 139 14.00 20.62 -13.08
C PHE A 139 14.12 22.11 -12.74
N SER A 140 13.47 22.98 -13.51
CA SER A 140 13.46 24.43 -13.29
C SER A 140 12.64 24.87 -12.07
N GLN A 141 11.73 24.01 -11.55
CA GLN A 141 11.03 24.25 -10.28
C GLN A 141 11.91 23.93 -9.07
N GLY A 142 12.96 23.10 -9.24
CA GLY A 142 13.99 22.87 -8.24
C GLY A 142 14.93 24.06 -8.13
N VAL A 143 14.46 25.18 -7.59
CA VAL A 143 15.34 26.25 -7.10
C VAL A 143 15.88 25.80 -5.73
N PRO A 144 17.18 25.96 -5.44
CA PRO A 144 17.75 25.63 -4.13
C PRO A 144 17.04 26.32 -2.97
#